data_AF-A0A9E3XHY6-F1
#
_entry.id   AF-A0A9E3XHY6-F1
#
_cell.length_a   1.000
_cell.length_b   1.000
_cell.length_c   1.000
_cell.angle_alpha   90.00
_cell.angle_beta   90.00
_cell.angle_gamma   90.00
#
_symmetry.space_group_name_H-M   'P 1'
#
loop_
_entity.id
_entity.type
_entity.pdbx_description
1 polymer ?
#
loop_
_entity_poly.entity_id
_entity_poly.type
_entity_poly.pdbx_seq_one_letter_code
_entity_poly.pdbx_strand_id
1 'polypeptide(L)' 'FLAAGGYHHHLACRVGAGPTESGAIGLNWFEILLPDRPALEAVLNRLRAADIDVTEDAEGYFLRDFSNTGIRLDTM' A
#
# COMPACT_ATOMS: atom_id res chain seq x y z
N PHE A 1 -11.39 -8.00 -3.96
CA PHE A 1 -10.37 -8.04 -5.03
C PHE A 1 -10.18 -6.63 -5.55
N LEU A 2 -8.95 -6.26 -5.89
CA LEU A 2 -8.54 -4.93 -6.36
C LEU A 2 -7.87 -5.08 -7.73
N ALA A 3 -8.14 -4.14 -8.65
CA ALA A 3 -7.61 -4.15 -10.00
C ALA A 3 -7.44 -2.71 -10.55
N ALA A 4 -6.63 -2.59 -11.60
CA ALA A 4 -6.39 -1.37 -12.35
C ALA A 4 -6.18 -1.72 -13.83
N GLY A 5 -6.50 -0.79 -14.73
CA GLY A 5 -6.26 -0.96 -16.18
C GLY A 5 -7.11 -2.04 -16.86
N GLY A 6 -8.25 -2.44 -16.27
CA GLY A 6 -9.17 -3.42 -16.86
C GLY A 6 -8.77 -4.90 -16.66
N TYR A 7 -7.73 -5.19 -15.88
CA TYR A 7 -7.36 -6.56 -15.52
C TYR A 7 -8.35 -7.18 -14.51
N HIS A 8 -8.48 -8.51 -14.49
CA HIS A 8 -9.50 -9.21 -13.68
C HIS A 8 -9.28 -9.09 -12.16
N HIS A 9 -8.04 -9.21 -11.67
CA HIS A 9 -7.65 -8.86 -10.31
C HIS A 9 -6.12 -8.81 -10.18
N HIS A 10 -5.57 -7.77 -9.56
CA HIS A 10 -4.15 -7.71 -9.19
C HIS A 10 -3.94 -8.19 -7.76
N LEU A 11 -4.82 -7.77 -6.84
CA LEU A 11 -4.71 -8.09 -5.42
C LEU A 11 -6.02 -8.70 -4.89
N ALA A 12 -5.91 -9.79 -4.15
CA ALA A 12 -6.99 -10.32 -3.34
C ALA A 12 -6.78 -9.87 -1.89
N CYS A 13 -7.82 -9.35 -1.24
CA CYS A 13 -7.77 -8.94 0.16
C CYS A 13 -8.89 -9.66 0.93
N ARG A 14 -8.56 -10.12 2.14
CA ARG A 14 -9.52 -10.65 3.11
C ARG A 14 -9.69 -9.63 4.23
N VAL A 15 -10.86 -9.01 4.28
CA VAL A 15 -11.20 -8.06 5.35
C VAL A 15 -11.66 -8.82 6.60
N GLY A 16 -11.34 -8.29 7.79
CA GLY A 16 -11.80 -8.83 9.07
C GLY A 16 -10.91 -9.91 9.68
N ALA A 17 -9.77 -10.24 9.07
CA ALA A 17 -8.69 -10.97 9.74
C ALA A 17 -7.84 -9.98 10.56
N GLY A 18 -7.44 -10.37 11.77
CA GLY A 18 -6.55 -9.57 12.61
C GLY A 18 -5.13 -9.43 12.04
N PRO A 19 -4.29 -8.56 12.65
CA PRO A 19 -2.90 -8.39 12.24
C PRO A 19 -2.11 -9.69 12.33
N THR A 20 -1.23 -9.89 11.36
CA THR A 20 -0.32 -11.04 11.34
C THR A 20 0.76 -10.85 12.42
N GLU A 21 1.09 -11.91 13.15
CA GLU A 21 2.16 -11.88 14.15
C GLU A 21 3.52 -11.53 13.51
N SER A 22 4.34 -10.77 14.23
CA SER A 22 5.69 -10.44 13.79
C SER A 22 6.52 -11.73 13.63
N GLY A 23 7.14 -11.91 12.47
CA GLY A 23 7.95 -13.09 12.16
C GLY A 23 7.18 -14.30 11.63
N ALA A 24 5.85 -14.18 11.46
CA ALA A 24 5.09 -15.21 10.75
C ALA A 24 5.48 -15.26 9.27
N ILE A 25 5.36 -16.45 8.67
CA ILE A 25 5.56 -16.65 7.23
C ILE A 25 4.39 -16.01 6.48
N GLY A 26 4.67 -15.07 5.57
CA GLY A 26 3.66 -14.38 4.80
C GLY A 26 4.23 -13.32 3.87
N LEU A 27 3.34 -12.50 3.29
CA LEU A 27 3.73 -11.35 2.49
C LEU A 27 4.28 -10.25 3.42
N ASN A 28 5.55 -9.90 3.25
CA ASN A 28 6.19 -8.87 4.08
C ASN A 28 5.77 -7.46 3.64
N TRP A 29 5.94 -7.16 2.36
CA TRP A 29 5.51 -5.91 1.74
C TRP A 29 5.40 -6.06 0.22
N PHE A 30 4.73 -5.10 -0.43
CA PHE A 30 4.70 -4.94 -1.88
C PHE A 30 4.74 -3.47 -2.26
N GLU A 31 5.01 -3.19 -3.53
CA GLU A 31 5.10 -1.83 -4.06
C GLU A 31 3.99 -1.56 -5.08
N ILE A 32 3.49 -0.33 -5.08
CA ILE A 32 2.57 0.21 -6.08
C ILE A 32 3.28 1.36 -6.79
N LEU A 33 3.66 1.12 -8.05
CA LEU A 33 4.19 2.15 -8.93
C LEU A 33 3.06 2.96 -9.55
N LEU A 34 3.04 4.25 -9.26
CA LEU A 34 2.10 5.22 -9.80
C LEU A 34 2.64 5.84 -11.09
N PRO A 35 1.76 6.27 -12.00
CA PRO A 35 2.19 6.73 -13.32
C PRO A 35 3.07 7.98 -13.28
N ASP A 36 2.87 8.85 -12.29
CA ASP A 36 3.60 10.11 -12.17
C ASP A 36 3.49 10.72 -10.76
N ARG A 37 4.27 11.80 -10.55
CA ARG A 37 4.30 12.53 -9.27
C ARG A 37 2.94 13.12 -8.88
N PRO A 38 2.14 13.74 -9.78
CA PRO A 38 0.78 14.15 -9.45
C PRO A 38 -0.11 13.03 -8.92
N ALA A 39 -0.05 11.82 -9.50
CA ALA A 39 -0.80 10.67 -9.02
C ALA A 39 -0.34 10.23 -7.62
N LEU A 40 0.97 10.24 -7.37
CA LEU A 40 1.54 9.98 -6.03
C LEU A 40 1.03 10.99 -5.00
N GLU A 41 1.11 12.29 -5.28
CA GLU A 41 0.59 13.32 -4.38
C GLU A 41 -0.91 13.16 -4.11
N ALA A 42 -1.69 12.79 -5.13
CA ALA A 42 -3.12 12.52 -4.97
C ALA A 42 -3.40 11.31 -4.07
N VAL A 43 -2.54 10.28 -4.05
CA VAL A 43 -2.63 9.16 -3.10
C VAL A 43 -2.23 9.62 -1.70
N LEU A 44 -1.09 10.32 -1.55
CA LEU A 44 -0.61 10.80 -0.26
C LEU A 44 -1.61 11.74 0.42
N ASN A 45 -2.26 12.64 -0.34
CA ASN A 45 -3.29 13.52 0.20
C ASN A 45 -4.53 12.77 0.70
N ARG A 46 -4.91 11.67 0.02
CA ARG A 46 -6.00 10.80 0.49
C ARG A 46 -5.63 10.05 1.76
N LEU A 47 -4.39 9.57 1.88
CA LEU A 47 -3.89 8.91 3.09
C LEU A 47 -3.86 9.88 4.28
N ARG A 48 -3.34 11.10 4.08
CA ARG A 48 -3.34 12.17 5.09
C ARG A 48 -4.76 12.54 5.53
N ALA A 49 -5.69 12.69 4.58
CA ALA A 49 -7.09 13.01 4.89
C ALA A 49 -7.81 11.88 5.65
N ALA A 50 -7.31 10.65 5.55
CA ALA A 50 -7.81 9.48 6.27
C ALA A 50 -7.08 9.22 7.60
N ASP A 51 -6.16 10.11 8.01
CA ASP A 51 -5.34 9.97 9.22
C ASP A 51 -4.52 8.66 9.23
N ILE A 52 -4.01 8.27 8.05
CA ILE A 52 -3.14 7.10 7.88
C ILE A 52 -1.68 7.56 7.90
N ASP A 53 -0.90 6.97 8.81
CA ASP A 53 0.52 7.21 8.93
C ASP A 53 1.29 6.70 7.70
N VAL A 54 2.13 7.58 7.15
CA VAL A 54 3.03 7.28 6.04
C VAL A 54 4.42 7.77 6.41
N THR A 55 5.40 6.88 6.34
CA THR A 55 6.82 7.21 6.52
C THR A 55 7.43 7.51 5.15
N GLU A 56 8.14 8.62 5.04
CA GLU A 56 8.95 8.96 3.87
C GLU A 56 10.41 8.62 4.16
N ASP A 57 11.06 7.90 3.24
CA ASP A 57 12.49 7.57 3.31
C ASP A 57 13.17 7.78 1.93
N ALA A 58 14.44 7.41 1.82
CA ALA A 58 15.22 7.58 0.57
C ALA A 58 14.71 6.72 -0.60
N GLU A 59 13.79 5.82 -0.32
CA GLU A 59 13.33 4.72 -1.15
C GLU A 59 11.83 4.87 -1.51
N GLY A 60 11.18 5.95 -1.05
CA GLY A 60 9.80 6.30 -1.38
C GLY A 60 8.93 6.57 -0.14
N TYR A 61 7.64 6.28 -0.27
CA TYR A 61 6.67 6.39 0.82
C TYR A 61 6.21 5.01 1.26
N PHE A 62 6.25 4.75 2.56
CA PHE A 62 5.94 3.45 3.15
C PHE A 62 4.84 3.56 4.20
N LEU A 63 3.90 2.63 4.15
CA LEU A 63 2.83 2.49 5.13
C LEU A 63 2.56 1.01 5.41
N ARG A 64 1.76 0.73 6.44
CA ARG A 64 1.30 -0.62 6.75
C ARG A 64 -0.22 -0.69 6.75
N ASP A 65 -0.75 -1.78 6.20
CA ASP A 65 -2.18 -2.07 6.28
C ASP A 65 -2.58 -2.65 7.65
N PHE A 66 -3.88 -2.89 7.83
CA PHE A 66 -4.43 -3.47 9.05
C PHE A 66 -3.87 -4.87 9.39
N SER A 67 -3.40 -5.61 8.38
CA SER A 67 -2.80 -6.94 8.56
C SER A 67 -1.30 -6.90 8.85
N ASN A 68 -0.73 -5.69 9.03
CA ASN A 68 0.69 -5.41 9.20
C ASN A 68 1.53 -5.64 7.92
N THR A 69 0.89 -5.76 6.75
CA THR A 69 1.57 -5.86 5.45
C THR A 69 2.10 -4.49 5.04
N GLY A 70 3.37 -4.41 4.67
CA GLY A 70 3.96 -3.19 4.15
C GLY A 70 3.47 -2.85 2.75
N ILE A 71 3.25 -1.57 2.49
CA ILE A 71 2.93 -1.04 1.16
C ILE A 71 3.91 0.09 0.89
N ARG A 72 4.62 0.00 -0.23
CA ARG A 72 5.44 1.09 -0.76
C ARG A 72 4.73 1.78 -1.92
N LEU A 73 4.82 3.11 -1.94
CA LEU A 73 4.36 3.96 -3.03
C LEU A 73 5.56 4.68 -3.63
N ASP A 74 5.70 4.54 -4.93
CA ASP A 74 6.68 5.29 -5.73
C ASP A 74 6.09 5.58 -7.12
N THR A 75 6.83 6.30 -7.96
CA THR A 75 6.52 6.53 -9.37
C THR A 75 7.37 5.63 -10.28
N MET A 76 6.88 5.34 -11.49
CA MET A 76 7.67 4.66 -12.52
C MET A 76 8.92 5.43 -12.96
#